data_AF-A0A1I8GGX5-F1
#
_entry.id   AF-A0A1I8GGX5-F1
#
_cell.length_a   1.000
_cell.length_b   1.000
_cell.length_c   1.000
_cell.angle_alpha   90.00
_cell.angle_beta   90.00
_cell.angle_gamma   90.00
#
_symmetry.space_group_name_H-M   'P 1'
#
loop_
_entity.id
_entity.type
_entity.pdbx_description
1 polymer ?
#
loop_
_entity_poly.entity_id
_entity_poly.type
_entity_poly.pdbx_seq_one_letter_code
_entity_poly.pdbx_strand_id
1 'polypeptide(L)'
;ELVLVIFFSVEYVTRLWSAGCRSKYIGLRGRLRFARKPISVIDLIVVVASLVVLAAGSNGRCLPPRLFVRFLQILRMLHVDRQGGTWRLLGSVVYIHRQELITTLYIGFLGLIFSSYFVFLAEKTDGEDSNRSTDFNSYADALWWGVITVTTIGYGDTVPRTWTGKIVASCFSVFAISFFALPSGILGSGFALKVQQKQRQKHFNRQIPAAATLIQAPSLRLSANLSWLFADRPGIVERLGRAAARGFRYVEAMDAGGETPASLADACRRAGGLQFALINAPPCRLPSGDLGLTALPDRREEFRAGLSAAADLCSALSCPTLHVMSGRTTVRSPEVRAAYVDGLREAVQIFAPLGVTCVIEPISNIADYYLNSYTDAVAIINDVPGLRLLLDLFHLQMLEGSLDSLPAYLPLAGHVQIAQAPGRQEPGAPGDIDYGAVLRQIGEAGYSGCVGLEYRPSDGAEAGIDWLIEMGYLQPH
;
A
#
# COMPACT_ATOMS: atom_id res chain seq x y z
N GLU A 1 -30.14 -33.71 -12.96
CA GLU A 1 -30.73 -32.43 -13.40
C GLU A 1 -31.77 -31.85 -12.44
N LEU A 2 -32.96 -32.45 -12.28
CA LEU A 2 -34.05 -31.88 -11.46
C LEU A 2 -33.62 -31.44 -10.05
N VAL A 3 -32.90 -32.30 -9.32
CA VAL A 3 -32.36 -31.99 -7.97
C VAL A 3 -31.46 -30.76 -7.98
N LEU A 4 -30.60 -30.62 -8.99
CA LEU A 4 -29.71 -29.48 -9.14
C LEU A 4 -30.49 -28.20 -9.46
N VAL A 5 -31.50 -28.28 -10.34
CA VAL A 5 -32.37 -27.13 -10.65
C VAL A 5 -33.06 -26.64 -9.38
N ILE A 6 -33.62 -27.55 -8.59
CA ILE A 6 -34.27 -27.21 -7.31
C ILE A 6 -33.26 -26.57 -6.37
N PHE A 7 -32.08 -27.18 -6.18
CA PHE A 7 -31.05 -26.68 -5.30
C PHE A 7 -30.60 -25.25 -5.67
N PHE A 8 -30.24 -25.00 -6.92
CA PHE A 8 -29.81 -23.67 -7.38
C PHE A 8 -30.93 -22.63 -7.34
N SER A 9 -32.18 -23.04 -7.62
CA SER A 9 -33.33 -22.15 -7.54
C SER A 9 -33.61 -21.73 -6.09
N VAL A 10 -33.64 -22.69 -5.17
CA VAL A 10 -33.83 -22.43 -3.73
C VAL A 10 -32.69 -21.57 -3.19
N GLU A 11 -31.44 -21.88 -3.54
CA GLU A 11 -30.28 -21.09 -3.14
C GLU A 11 -30.36 -19.64 -3.65
N TYR A 12 -30.69 -19.45 -4.94
CA TYR A 12 -30.82 -18.11 -5.54
C TYR A 12 -31.90 -17.28 -4.84
N VAL A 13 -33.08 -17.88 -4.62
CA VAL A 13 -34.21 -17.22 -3.93
C VAL A 13 -33.84 -16.87 -2.49
N THR A 14 -33.21 -17.80 -1.76
CA THR A 14 -32.79 -17.59 -0.36
C THR A 14 -31.75 -16.46 -0.26
N ARG A 15 -30.82 -16.37 -1.20
CA ARG A 15 -29.84 -15.26 -1.28
C ARG A 15 -30.48 -13.93 -1.60
N LEU A 16 -31.39 -13.89 -2.57
CA LEU A 16 -32.09 -12.67 -2.94
C LEU A 16 -32.96 -12.16 -1.77
N TRP A 17 -33.53 -13.09 -0.99
CA TRP A 17 -34.29 -12.78 0.21
C TRP A 17 -33.41 -12.23 1.35
N SER A 18 -32.34 -12.95 1.68
CA SER A 18 -31.39 -12.60 2.75
C SER A 18 -30.53 -11.38 2.43
N ALA A 19 -30.39 -10.99 1.16
CA ALA A 19 -29.70 -9.75 0.77
C ALA A 19 -30.27 -8.51 1.47
N GLY A 20 -31.56 -8.52 1.81
CA GLY A 20 -32.23 -7.44 2.55
C GLY A 20 -31.70 -7.17 3.95
N CYS A 21 -30.93 -8.07 4.55
CA CYS A 21 -30.31 -7.88 5.87
C CYS A 21 -29.14 -6.89 5.84
N ARG A 22 -28.58 -6.56 4.66
CA ARG A 22 -27.58 -5.50 4.52
C ARG A 22 -28.28 -4.17 4.22
N SER A 23 -27.91 -3.11 4.94
CA SER A 23 -28.49 -1.76 4.77
C SER A 23 -28.52 -1.29 3.31
N LYS A 24 -27.50 -1.66 2.51
CA LYS A 24 -27.36 -1.34 1.09
C LYS A 24 -28.42 -1.94 0.16
N TYR A 25 -29.09 -3.04 0.55
CA TYR A 25 -30.07 -3.77 -0.27
C TYR A 25 -31.45 -3.91 0.39
N ILE A 26 -31.78 -3.02 1.34
CA ILE A 26 -33.10 -2.98 1.97
C ILE A 26 -34.21 -2.67 0.94
N GLY A 27 -35.34 -3.36 1.08
CA GLY A 27 -36.53 -3.19 0.24
C GLY A 27 -36.46 -3.83 -1.15
N LEU A 28 -37.57 -3.76 -1.90
CA LEU A 28 -37.71 -4.34 -3.25
C LEU A 28 -36.71 -3.75 -4.26
N ARG A 29 -36.51 -2.44 -4.23
CA ARG A 29 -35.51 -1.75 -5.08
C ARG A 29 -34.07 -2.14 -4.73
N GLY A 30 -33.79 -2.39 -3.45
CA GLY A 30 -32.49 -2.87 -2.96
C GLY A 30 -32.20 -4.30 -3.42
N ARG A 31 -33.19 -5.20 -3.33
CA ARG A 31 -33.09 -6.58 -3.84
C ARG A 31 -32.90 -6.62 -5.36
N LEU A 32 -33.60 -5.78 -6.12
CA LEU A 32 -33.39 -5.67 -7.57
C LEU A 32 -31.96 -5.20 -7.91
N ARG A 33 -31.39 -4.30 -7.11
CA ARG A 33 -29.99 -3.87 -7.23
C ARG A 33 -29.01 -5.02 -6.94
N PHE A 34 -29.34 -5.91 -6.01
CA PHE A 34 -28.56 -7.13 -5.75
C PHE A 34 -28.63 -8.11 -6.93
N ALA A 35 -29.82 -8.34 -7.49
CA ALA A 35 -30.02 -9.22 -8.65
C ALA A 35 -29.24 -8.77 -9.90
N ARG A 36 -28.99 -7.46 -10.05
CA ARG A 36 -28.19 -6.88 -11.16
C ARG A 36 -26.67 -7.04 -11.00
N LYS A 37 -26.18 -7.63 -9.91
CA LYS A 37 -24.74 -7.91 -9.78
C LYS A 37 -24.31 -8.99 -10.79
N PRO A 38 -23.10 -8.89 -11.37
CA PRO A 38 -22.64 -9.84 -12.40
C PRO A 38 -22.79 -11.30 -12.00
N ILE A 39 -22.39 -11.67 -10.77
CA ILE A 39 -22.48 -13.04 -10.27
C ILE A 39 -23.93 -13.53 -10.12
N SER A 40 -24.83 -12.65 -9.68
CA SER A 40 -26.26 -12.96 -9.49
C SER A 40 -27.00 -13.03 -10.82
N VAL A 41 -26.55 -12.31 -11.83
CA VAL A 41 -27.06 -12.42 -13.20
C VAL A 41 -26.67 -13.77 -13.81
N ILE A 42 -25.42 -14.22 -13.61
CA ILE A 42 -24.97 -15.55 -14.07
C ILE A 42 -25.79 -16.65 -13.39
N ASP A 43 -25.98 -16.57 -12.06
CA ASP A 43 -26.80 -17.53 -11.32
C ASP A 43 -28.25 -17.57 -11.84
N LEU A 44 -28.84 -16.40 -12.14
CA LEU A 44 -30.18 -16.31 -12.72
C LEU A 44 -30.26 -16.93 -14.12
N ILE A 45 -29.28 -16.65 -14.98
CA ILE A 45 -29.19 -17.23 -16.33
C ILE A 45 -29.12 -18.76 -16.24
N VAL A 46 -28.31 -19.30 -15.32
CA VAL A 46 -28.17 -20.75 -15.11
C VAL A 46 -29.49 -21.36 -14.64
N VAL A 47 -30.17 -20.74 -13.67
CA VAL A 47 -31.48 -21.21 -13.17
C VAL A 47 -32.53 -21.19 -14.28
N VAL A 48 -32.62 -20.10 -15.06
CA VAL A 48 -33.56 -19.97 -16.17
C VAL A 48 -33.25 -20.97 -17.29
N ALA A 49 -31.98 -21.11 -17.69
CA ALA A 49 -31.56 -22.08 -18.70
C ALA A 49 -31.88 -23.52 -18.27
N SER A 50 -31.67 -23.85 -16.99
CA SER A 50 -32.02 -25.16 -16.42
C SER A 50 -33.53 -25.41 -16.39
N LEU A 51 -34.35 -24.41 -16.08
CA LEU A 51 -35.81 -24.53 -16.11
C LEU A 51 -36.33 -24.71 -17.54
N VAL A 52 -35.78 -23.98 -18.52
CA VAL A 52 -36.14 -24.12 -19.94
C VAL A 52 -35.82 -25.52 -20.47
N VAL A 53 -34.66 -26.08 -20.12
CA VAL A 53 -34.28 -27.45 -20.50
C VAL A 53 -35.21 -28.49 -19.89
N LEU A 54 -35.64 -28.29 -18.64
CA LEU A 54 -36.56 -29.20 -17.95
C LEU A 54 -37.98 -29.11 -18.54
N ALA A 55 -38.48 -27.90 -18.82
CA ALA A 55 -39.80 -27.65 -19.37
C ALA A 55 -39.94 -28.12 -20.83
N ALA A 56 -38.86 -28.09 -21.60
CA ALA A 56 -38.86 -28.50 -23.01
C ALA A 56 -38.99 -30.03 -23.24
N GLY A 57 -38.99 -30.84 -22.17
CA GLY A 57 -39.24 -32.27 -22.18
C GLY A 57 -38.17 -33.12 -22.90
N SER A 58 -38.00 -34.36 -22.43
CA SER A 58 -37.04 -35.33 -23.01
C SER A 58 -37.40 -35.82 -24.42
N ASN A 59 -38.63 -35.56 -24.91
CA ASN A 59 -39.22 -36.32 -26.02
C ASN A 59 -39.31 -35.58 -27.37
N GLY A 60 -38.47 -34.57 -27.62
CA GLY A 60 -38.51 -33.81 -28.88
C GLY A 60 -37.14 -33.58 -29.49
N ARG A 61 -37.02 -33.81 -30.80
CA ARG A 61 -35.82 -33.69 -31.66
C ARG A 61 -34.87 -32.54 -31.27
N CYS A 62 -33.57 -32.81 -31.34
CA CYS A 62 -32.48 -31.88 -31.07
C CYS A 62 -32.51 -30.65 -32.00
N LEU A 63 -33.22 -29.60 -31.60
CA LEU A 63 -33.12 -28.28 -32.22
C LEU A 63 -31.80 -27.61 -31.82
N PRO A 64 -31.11 -26.88 -32.73
CA PRO A 64 -29.86 -26.14 -32.45
C PRO A 64 -29.88 -25.26 -31.18
N PRO A 65 -30.97 -24.54 -30.85
CA PRO A 65 -31.04 -23.76 -29.60
C PRO A 65 -30.91 -24.60 -28.32
N ARG A 66 -31.21 -25.91 -28.33
CA ARG A 66 -31.05 -26.78 -27.14
C ARG A 66 -29.58 -26.99 -26.78
N LEU A 67 -28.68 -27.09 -27.77
CA LEU A 67 -27.23 -27.22 -27.50
C LEU A 67 -26.67 -25.94 -26.88
N PHE A 68 -27.09 -24.78 -27.36
CA PHE A 68 -26.68 -23.50 -26.80
C PHE A 68 -27.15 -23.33 -25.35
N VAL A 69 -28.40 -23.71 -25.03
CA VAL A 69 -28.90 -23.67 -23.64
C VAL A 69 -28.17 -24.66 -22.74
N ARG A 70 -27.78 -25.84 -23.23
CA ARG A 70 -26.91 -26.77 -22.49
C ARG A 70 -25.50 -26.22 -22.29
N PHE A 71 -24.95 -25.52 -23.26
CA PHE A 71 -23.66 -24.84 -23.11
C PHE A 71 -23.70 -23.77 -22.01
N LEU A 72 -24.79 -23.01 -21.89
CA LEU A 72 -24.99 -22.06 -20.78
C LEU A 72 -24.99 -22.74 -19.39
N GLN A 73 -25.29 -24.04 -19.30
CA GLN A 73 -25.23 -24.77 -18.03
C GLN A 73 -23.79 -25.00 -17.55
N ILE A 74 -22.79 -24.93 -18.44
CA ILE A 74 -21.36 -24.98 -18.06
C ILE A 74 -20.99 -23.77 -17.18
N LEU A 75 -21.70 -22.64 -17.33
CA LEU A 75 -21.52 -21.46 -16.46
C LEU A 75 -21.79 -21.77 -14.97
N ARG A 76 -22.49 -22.87 -14.65
CA ARG A 76 -22.63 -23.38 -13.28
C ARG A 76 -21.28 -23.69 -12.63
N MET A 77 -20.22 -23.98 -13.38
CA MET A 77 -18.87 -24.19 -12.84
C MET A 77 -18.21 -22.90 -12.35
N LEU A 78 -18.55 -21.74 -12.94
CA LEU A 78 -18.08 -20.43 -12.48
C LEU A 78 -18.64 -20.05 -11.10
N HIS A 79 -19.62 -20.80 -10.63
CA HIS A 79 -20.22 -20.67 -9.32
C HIS A 79 -19.30 -21.08 -8.17
N VAL A 80 -18.16 -21.72 -8.43
CA VAL A 80 -17.21 -22.15 -7.38
C VAL A 80 -16.52 -20.94 -6.71
N ASP A 81 -16.24 -19.85 -7.43
CA ASP A 81 -15.65 -18.62 -6.86
C ASP A 81 -16.69 -17.49 -6.70
N ARG A 82 -17.63 -17.67 -5.77
CA ARG A 82 -18.79 -16.79 -5.56
C ARG A 82 -18.45 -15.37 -5.09
N GLN A 83 -17.28 -15.16 -4.48
CA GLN A 83 -16.85 -13.85 -3.98
C GLN A 83 -16.06 -13.05 -5.03
N GLY A 84 -15.74 -13.68 -6.17
CA GLY A 84 -14.85 -13.14 -7.20
C GLY A 84 -13.48 -12.79 -6.63
N GLY A 85 -13.09 -13.43 -5.51
CA GLY A 85 -11.86 -13.12 -4.80
C GLY A 85 -10.64 -13.58 -5.58
N THR A 86 -10.73 -14.76 -6.19
CA THR A 86 -9.68 -15.34 -7.03
C THR A 86 -9.59 -14.59 -8.35
N TRP A 87 -10.72 -14.24 -8.95
CA TRP A 87 -10.75 -13.42 -10.17
C TRP A 87 -10.20 -12.00 -9.95
N ARG A 88 -10.49 -11.37 -8.81
CA ARG A 88 -9.93 -10.06 -8.44
C ARG A 88 -8.44 -10.14 -8.17
N LEU A 89 -7.99 -11.23 -7.56
CA LEU A 89 -6.57 -11.51 -7.34
C LEU A 89 -5.85 -11.64 -8.68
N LEU A 90 -6.35 -12.51 -9.57
CA LEU A 90 -5.81 -12.74 -10.90
C LEU A 90 -5.78 -11.45 -11.74
N GLY A 91 -6.91 -10.75 -11.83
CA GLY A 91 -7.01 -9.50 -12.57
C GLY A 91 -6.06 -8.41 -12.03
N SER A 92 -5.80 -8.42 -10.73
CA SER A 92 -4.85 -7.49 -10.13
C SER A 92 -3.39 -7.87 -10.42
N VAL A 93 -3.04 -9.16 -10.51
CA VAL A 93 -1.70 -9.59 -10.96
C VAL A 93 -1.47 -9.16 -12.42
N VAL A 94 -2.45 -9.39 -13.30
CA VAL A 94 -2.40 -8.96 -14.71
C VAL A 94 -2.23 -7.44 -14.80
N TYR A 95 -2.96 -6.68 -13.98
CA TYR A 95 -2.87 -5.22 -13.99
C TYR A 95 -1.50 -4.70 -13.53
N ILE A 96 -0.93 -5.31 -12.49
CA ILE A 96 0.40 -4.94 -11.97
C ILE A 96 1.47 -5.20 -13.04
N HIS A 97 1.47 -6.39 -13.64
CA HIS A 97 2.47 -6.82 -14.61
C HIS A 97 2.07 -6.55 -16.07
N ARG A 98 1.15 -5.61 -16.32
CA ARG A 98 0.58 -5.38 -17.67
C ARG A 98 1.63 -5.00 -18.71
N GLN A 99 2.64 -4.21 -18.34
CA GLN A 99 3.69 -3.78 -19.26
C GLN A 99 4.59 -4.95 -19.68
N GLU A 100 4.97 -5.80 -18.73
CA GLU A 100 5.77 -7.00 -18.97
C GLU A 100 5.01 -8.02 -19.84
N LEU A 101 3.71 -8.22 -19.56
CA LEU A 101 2.84 -9.10 -20.35
C LEU A 101 2.65 -8.61 -21.78
N ILE A 102 2.37 -7.31 -21.97
CA ILE A 102 2.21 -6.73 -23.31
C ILE A 102 3.50 -6.86 -24.10
N THR A 103 4.65 -6.60 -23.47
CA THR A 103 5.97 -6.65 -24.13
C THR A 103 6.32 -8.06 -24.57
N THR A 104 6.12 -9.06 -23.72
CA THR A 104 6.40 -10.47 -24.03
C THR A 104 5.48 -11.01 -25.11
N LEU A 105 4.18 -10.69 -25.07
CA LEU A 105 3.23 -11.04 -26.13
C LEU A 105 3.56 -10.34 -27.45
N TYR A 106 3.96 -9.07 -27.42
CA TYR A 106 4.35 -8.32 -28.61
C TYR A 106 5.57 -8.93 -29.30
N ILE A 107 6.65 -9.20 -28.54
CA ILE A 107 7.86 -9.83 -29.08
C ILE A 107 7.56 -11.24 -29.60
N GLY A 108 6.75 -12.01 -28.86
CA GLY A 108 6.30 -13.33 -29.29
C GLY A 108 5.54 -13.27 -30.62
N PHE A 109 4.55 -12.39 -30.73
CA PHE A 109 3.75 -12.24 -31.95
C PHE A 109 4.59 -11.82 -33.16
N LEU A 110 5.57 -10.93 -32.96
CA LEU A 110 6.52 -10.55 -34.00
C LEU A 110 7.36 -11.75 -34.45
N GLY A 111 7.88 -12.54 -33.50
CA GLY A 111 8.62 -13.77 -33.80
C GLY A 111 7.79 -14.81 -34.56
N LEU A 112 6.51 -14.94 -34.23
CA LEU A 112 5.57 -15.84 -34.91
C LEU A 112 5.34 -15.42 -36.37
N ILE A 113 5.15 -14.13 -36.64
CA ILE A 113 4.99 -13.60 -38.00
C ILE A 113 6.24 -13.89 -38.84
N PHE A 114 7.43 -13.61 -38.29
CA PHE A 114 8.70 -13.86 -38.98
C PHE A 114 8.92 -15.34 -39.24
N SER A 115 8.73 -16.19 -38.22
CA SER A 115 8.88 -17.64 -38.35
C SER A 115 7.98 -18.21 -39.45
N SER A 116 6.70 -17.80 -39.45
CA SER A 116 5.73 -18.25 -40.45
C SER A 116 6.11 -17.79 -41.87
N TYR A 117 6.64 -16.58 -42.01
CA TYR A 117 7.06 -16.04 -43.30
C TYR A 117 8.29 -16.76 -43.87
N PHE A 118 9.32 -16.96 -43.05
CA PHE A 118 10.54 -17.64 -43.50
C PHE A 118 10.29 -19.12 -43.79
N VAL A 119 9.45 -19.81 -43.03
CA VAL A 119 9.07 -21.20 -43.31
C VAL A 119 8.24 -21.29 -44.60
N PHE A 120 7.30 -20.36 -44.82
CA PHE A 120 6.56 -20.29 -46.09
C PHE A 120 7.49 -20.10 -47.29
N LEU A 121 8.45 -19.17 -47.22
CA LEU A 121 9.41 -18.95 -48.29
C LEU A 121 10.31 -20.16 -48.53
N ALA A 122 10.84 -20.77 -47.47
CA ALA A 122 11.70 -21.95 -47.58
C ALA A 122 10.97 -23.15 -48.19
N GLU A 123 9.71 -23.39 -47.80
CA GLU A 123 8.91 -24.49 -48.34
C GLU A 123 8.44 -24.21 -49.78
N LYS A 124 8.13 -22.95 -50.12
CA LYS A 124 7.72 -22.59 -51.47
C LYS A 124 8.86 -22.65 -52.48
N THR A 125 10.06 -22.20 -52.09
CA THR A 125 11.24 -22.15 -52.97
C THR A 125 11.77 -23.56 -53.26
N ASP A 126 12.04 -24.36 -52.23
CA ASP A 126 12.55 -25.73 -52.41
C ASP A 126 11.46 -26.71 -52.89
N GLY A 127 10.18 -26.40 -52.66
CA GLY A 127 9.03 -27.19 -53.11
C GLY A 127 8.82 -27.12 -54.62
N GLU A 128 9.01 -25.94 -55.22
CA GLU A 128 8.95 -25.74 -56.68
C GLU A 128 10.11 -26.48 -57.40
N ASP A 129 11.31 -26.46 -56.82
CA ASP A 129 12.50 -27.13 -57.40
C ASP A 129 12.44 -28.66 -57.33
N SER A 130 11.72 -29.23 -56.35
CA SER A 130 11.70 -30.67 -56.09
C SER A 130 10.41 -31.38 -56.48
N ASN A 131 9.44 -30.68 -57.09
CA ASN A 131 8.11 -31.16 -57.50
C ASN A 131 7.40 -31.97 -56.39
N ARG A 132 7.55 -31.53 -55.14
CA ARG A 132 6.94 -32.16 -53.95
C ARG A 132 5.67 -31.39 -53.58
N SER A 133 4.60 -32.11 -53.25
CA SER A 133 3.39 -31.50 -52.67
C SER A 133 3.72 -30.94 -51.29
N THR A 134 3.69 -29.62 -51.14
CA THR A 134 3.87 -28.94 -49.85
C THR A 134 2.53 -28.70 -49.19
N ASP A 135 2.49 -28.79 -47.86
CA ASP A 135 1.28 -28.55 -47.06
C ASP A 135 1.00 -27.03 -46.91
N PHE A 136 1.84 -26.15 -47.47
CA PHE A 136 1.79 -24.70 -47.37
C PHE A 136 1.33 -24.04 -48.68
N ASN A 137 0.02 -24.02 -48.92
CA ASN A 137 -0.55 -23.37 -50.12
C ASN A 137 -0.56 -21.84 -50.00
N SER A 138 -0.74 -21.34 -48.79
CA SER A 138 -0.85 -19.92 -48.48
C SER A 138 -0.01 -19.53 -47.28
N TYR A 139 0.29 -18.24 -47.15
CA TYR A 139 0.91 -17.70 -45.93
C TYR A 139 0.04 -17.97 -44.68
N ALA A 140 -1.28 -18.08 -44.84
CA ALA A 140 -2.18 -18.39 -43.73
C ALA A 140 -1.94 -19.79 -43.16
N ASP A 141 -1.57 -20.77 -44.00
CA ASP A 141 -1.24 -22.13 -43.56
C ASP A 141 0.07 -22.14 -42.75
N ALA A 142 1.04 -21.31 -43.16
CA ALA A 142 2.27 -21.13 -42.41
C ALA A 142 2.05 -20.39 -41.08
N LEU A 143 1.14 -19.42 -41.06
CA LEU A 143 0.73 -18.72 -39.84
C LEU A 143 0.01 -19.67 -38.88
N TRP A 144 -0.90 -20.52 -39.39
CA TRP A 144 -1.55 -21.56 -38.61
C TRP A 144 -0.54 -22.52 -37.99
N TRP A 145 0.41 -23.02 -38.79
CA TRP A 145 1.51 -23.85 -38.32
C TRP A 145 2.32 -23.15 -37.22
N GLY A 146 2.65 -21.86 -37.40
CA GLY A 146 3.35 -21.05 -36.40
C GLY A 146 2.56 -20.97 -35.09
N VAL A 147 1.25 -20.70 -35.16
CA VAL A 147 0.38 -20.63 -33.98
C VAL A 147 0.35 -21.98 -33.23
N ILE A 148 0.09 -23.09 -33.91
CA ILE A 148 -0.02 -24.40 -33.25
C ILE A 148 1.32 -24.90 -32.69
N THR A 149 2.44 -24.49 -33.30
CA THR A 149 3.80 -24.84 -32.86
C THR A 149 4.18 -24.04 -31.61
N VAL A 150 3.96 -22.73 -31.64
CA VAL A 150 4.33 -21.82 -30.54
C VAL A 150 3.41 -21.97 -29.33
N THR A 151 2.14 -22.31 -29.55
CA THR A 151 1.21 -22.69 -28.47
C THR A 151 1.42 -24.12 -27.98
N THR A 152 2.38 -24.86 -28.53
CA THR A 152 2.74 -26.25 -28.17
C THR A 152 1.63 -27.28 -28.37
N ILE A 153 0.60 -26.96 -29.17
CA ILE A 153 -0.53 -27.87 -29.45
C ILE A 153 -0.13 -28.96 -30.45
N GLY A 154 0.50 -28.57 -31.56
CA GLY A 154 1.08 -29.48 -32.55
C GLY A 154 0.14 -30.54 -33.14
N TYR A 155 -0.92 -30.13 -33.86
CA TYR A 155 -1.85 -31.08 -34.49
C TYR A 155 -1.22 -31.96 -35.58
N GLY A 156 -0.10 -31.53 -36.17
CA GLY A 156 0.64 -32.29 -37.20
C GLY A 156 -0.04 -32.33 -38.57
N ASP A 157 -1.02 -31.46 -38.78
CA ASP A 157 -1.80 -31.27 -40.01
C ASP A 157 -1.01 -30.51 -41.10
N THR A 158 -0.22 -29.52 -40.70
CA THR A 158 0.71 -28.79 -41.58
C THR A 158 2.12 -28.86 -41.01
N VAL A 159 3.11 -29.36 -41.76
CA VAL A 159 4.49 -29.48 -41.29
C VAL A 159 5.52 -29.19 -42.40
N PRO A 160 6.67 -28.56 -42.08
CA PRO A 160 7.74 -28.36 -43.05
C PRO A 160 8.31 -29.69 -43.55
N ARG A 161 8.31 -29.88 -44.87
CA ARG A 161 8.80 -31.09 -45.54
C ARG A 161 10.24 -30.91 -46.02
N THR A 162 10.64 -29.70 -46.38
CA THR A 162 11.96 -29.40 -46.95
C THR A 162 13.04 -29.37 -45.86
N TRP A 163 14.30 -29.62 -46.24
CA TRP A 163 15.41 -29.58 -45.30
C TRP A 163 15.67 -28.14 -44.81
N THR A 164 15.60 -27.17 -45.71
CA THR A 164 15.71 -25.74 -45.40
C THR A 164 14.59 -25.29 -44.47
N GLY A 165 13.33 -25.66 -44.78
CA GLY A 165 12.16 -25.39 -43.96
C GLY A 165 12.30 -25.98 -42.55
N LYS A 166 12.79 -27.20 -42.41
CA LYS A 166 13.05 -27.84 -41.11
C LYS A 166 14.14 -27.14 -40.29
N ILE A 167 15.23 -26.69 -40.91
CA ILE A 167 16.30 -25.96 -40.22
C ILE A 167 15.76 -24.61 -39.72
N VAL A 168 15.09 -23.85 -40.60
CA VAL A 168 14.48 -22.56 -40.25
C VAL A 168 13.45 -22.73 -39.15
N ALA A 169 12.52 -23.69 -39.30
CA ALA A 169 11.51 -24.00 -38.31
C ALA A 169 12.12 -24.36 -36.95
N SER A 170 13.17 -25.18 -36.93
CA SER A 170 13.85 -25.57 -35.69
C SER A 170 14.47 -24.38 -34.97
N CYS A 171 15.18 -23.51 -35.70
CA CYS A 171 15.79 -22.30 -35.13
C CYS A 171 14.73 -21.37 -34.51
N PHE A 172 13.67 -21.06 -35.26
CA PHE A 172 12.61 -20.17 -34.77
C PHE A 172 11.78 -20.78 -33.65
N SER A 173 11.59 -22.10 -33.62
CA SER A 173 10.82 -22.78 -32.56
C SER A 173 11.47 -22.61 -31.18
N VAL A 174 12.81 -22.67 -31.10
CA VAL A 174 13.55 -22.47 -29.83
C VAL A 174 13.34 -21.04 -29.30
N PHE A 175 13.42 -20.04 -30.17
CA PHE A 175 13.19 -18.64 -29.78
C PHE A 175 11.73 -18.40 -29.40
N ALA A 176 10.78 -18.91 -30.17
CA ALA A 176 9.38 -18.65 -29.96
C ALA A 176 8.84 -19.26 -28.66
N ILE A 177 9.25 -20.50 -28.32
CA ILE A 177 8.91 -21.13 -27.04
C ILE A 177 9.40 -20.29 -25.85
N SER A 178 10.61 -19.73 -25.95
CA SER A 178 11.20 -18.92 -24.88
C SER A 178 10.37 -17.68 -24.55
N PHE A 179 9.87 -16.96 -25.55
CA PHE A 179 9.07 -15.74 -25.32
C PHE A 179 7.60 -16.02 -24.99
N PHE A 180 6.99 -17.05 -25.58
CA PHE A 180 5.60 -17.40 -25.27
C PHE A 180 5.43 -18.09 -23.90
N ALA A 181 6.49 -18.65 -23.33
CA ALA A 181 6.47 -19.17 -21.96
C ALA A 181 6.50 -18.06 -20.88
N LEU A 182 7.05 -16.88 -21.19
CA LEU A 182 7.23 -15.79 -20.21
C LEU A 182 5.91 -15.27 -19.62
N PRO A 183 4.83 -15.02 -20.39
CA PRO A 183 3.54 -14.62 -19.83
C PRO A 183 3.04 -15.58 -18.75
N SER A 184 3.17 -16.89 -18.98
CA SER A 184 2.79 -17.90 -17.99
C SER A 184 3.68 -17.84 -16.74
N GLY A 185 4.99 -17.64 -16.92
CA GLY A 185 5.95 -17.50 -15.82
C GLY A 185 5.68 -16.27 -14.95
N ILE A 186 5.46 -15.10 -15.57
CA ILE A 186 5.16 -13.82 -14.90
C ILE A 186 3.86 -13.93 -14.11
N LEU A 187 2.82 -14.51 -14.69
CA LEU A 187 1.55 -14.73 -13.99
C LEU A 187 1.71 -15.70 -12.81
N GLY A 188 2.50 -16.76 -12.99
CA GLY A 188 2.80 -17.73 -11.94
C GLY A 188 3.53 -17.12 -10.74
N SER A 189 4.62 -16.40 -10.99
CA SER A 189 5.40 -15.73 -9.93
C SER A 189 4.61 -14.60 -9.27
N GLY A 190 3.91 -13.77 -10.05
CA GLY A 190 3.07 -12.69 -9.54
C GLY A 190 1.91 -13.20 -8.67
N PHE A 191 1.30 -14.33 -9.03
CA PHE A 191 0.28 -14.97 -8.21
C PHE A 191 0.86 -15.53 -6.90
N ALA A 192 2.01 -16.20 -6.97
CA ALA A 192 2.69 -16.74 -5.80
C ALA A 192 3.04 -15.64 -4.78
N LEU A 193 3.66 -14.54 -5.24
CA LEU A 193 3.99 -13.39 -4.39
C LEU A 193 2.74 -12.80 -3.73
N LYS A 194 1.65 -12.65 -4.47
CA LYS A 194 0.43 -12.04 -3.94
C LYS A 194 -0.32 -12.95 -2.98
N VAL A 195 -0.30 -14.27 -3.20
CA VAL A 195 -0.82 -15.25 -2.25
C VAL A 195 0.03 -15.25 -0.98
N GLN A 196 1.35 -15.19 -1.10
CA GLN A 196 2.27 -15.12 0.04
C GLN A 196 2.05 -13.85 0.87
N GLN A 197 1.90 -12.68 0.24
CA GLN A 197 1.53 -11.42 0.90
C GLN A 197 0.19 -11.55 1.65
N LYS A 198 -0.84 -12.12 1.00
CA LYS A 198 -2.15 -12.31 1.62
C LYS A 198 -2.12 -13.30 2.78
N GLN A 199 -1.28 -14.34 2.71
CA GLN A 199 -1.04 -15.27 3.81
C GLN A 199 -0.29 -14.58 4.95
N ARG A 200 0.75 -13.79 4.66
CA ARG A 200 1.48 -13.00 5.66
C ARG A 200 0.53 -12.03 6.38
N GLN A 201 -0.36 -11.35 5.66
CA GLN A 201 -1.39 -10.50 6.25
C GLN A 201 -2.37 -11.28 7.15
N LYS A 202 -2.77 -12.50 6.75
CA LYS A 202 -3.64 -13.35 7.59
C LYS A 202 -2.92 -13.84 8.83
N HIS A 203 -1.65 -14.21 8.71
CA HIS A 203 -0.81 -14.58 9.85
C HIS A 203 -0.62 -13.41 10.80
N PHE A 204 -0.38 -12.20 10.28
CA PHE A 204 -0.35 -10.94 11.01
C PHE A 204 -1.67 -10.70 11.77
N ASN A 205 -2.81 -10.68 11.07
CA ASN A 205 -4.13 -10.48 11.69
C ASN A 205 -4.50 -11.56 12.73
N ARG A 206 -3.91 -12.75 12.65
CA ARG A 206 -4.12 -13.84 13.63
C ARG A 206 -3.16 -13.77 14.82
N GLN A 207 -1.97 -13.20 14.64
CA GLN A 207 -1.00 -12.99 15.71
C GLN A 207 -1.27 -11.69 16.50
N ILE A 208 -1.95 -10.71 15.91
CA ILE A 208 -2.33 -9.45 16.57
C ILE A 208 -3.08 -9.67 17.89
N PRO A 209 -4.16 -10.49 17.97
CA PRO A 209 -4.88 -10.68 19.24
C PRO A 209 -4.06 -11.50 20.24
N ALA A 210 -3.31 -12.50 19.76
CA ALA A 210 -2.54 -13.39 20.63
C ALA A 210 -1.33 -12.68 21.25
N ALA A 211 -0.63 -11.83 20.49
CA ALA A 211 0.46 -11.02 20.99
C ALA A 211 -0.04 -9.87 21.88
N ALA A 212 -1.18 -9.25 21.55
CA ALA A 212 -1.82 -8.24 22.41
C ALA A 212 -2.30 -8.82 23.75
N THR A 213 -2.62 -10.13 23.79
CA THR A 213 -3.06 -10.80 25.03
C THR A 213 -1.87 -11.36 25.85
N LEU A 214 -0.79 -11.81 25.21
CA LEU A 214 0.41 -12.35 25.88
C LEU A 214 1.39 -11.28 26.36
N ILE A 215 1.42 -10.13 25.69
CA ILE A 215 2.15 -8.95 26.13
C ILE A 215 1.13 -8.09 26.87
N GLN A 216 1.04 -8.24 28.18
CA GLN A 216 0.70 -7.10 29.03
C GLN A 216 1.73 -6.02 28.70
N ALA A 217 1.41 -5.15 27.74
CA ALA A 217 2.33 -4.15 27.21
C ALA A 217 2.91 -3.34 28.36
N PRO A 218 4.23 -3.09 28.42
CA PRO A 218 4.64 -1.82 28.98
C PRO A 218 3.88 -0.77 28.17
N SER A 219 2.96 -0.08 28.84
CA SER A 219 1.99 0.83 28.24
C SER A 219 2.70 1.91 27.41
N LEU A 220 2.86 1.68 26.11
CA LEU A 220 3.40 2.70 25.21
C LEU A 220 2.51 3.93 25.32
N ARG A 221 3.13 5.08 25.58
CA ARG A 221 2.42 6.35 25.67
C ARG A 221 2.21 6.83 24.24
N LEU A 222 0.97 6.91 23.78
CA LEU A 222 0.68 7.35 22.43
C LEU A 222 0.29 8.83 22.42
N SER A 223 0.92 9.61 21.54
CA SER A 223 0.55 11.00 21.26
C SER A 223 -0.21 11.11 19.94
N ALA A 224 -1.39 11.71 19.98
CA ALA A 224 -2.12 12.05 18.75
C ALA A 224 -1.49 13.26 18.08
N ASN A 225 -1.03 13.11 16.83
CA ASN A 225 -0.55 14.25 16.06
C ASN A 225 -1.73 15.06 15.51
N LEU A 226 -1.95 16.25 16.08
CA LEU A 226 -3.07 17.13 15.75
C LEU A 226 -2.92 17.76 14.35
N SER A 227 -1.71 17.85 13.82
CA SER A 227 -1.48 18.40 12.48
C SER A 227 -1.88 17.41 11.37
N TRP A 228 -1.95 16.12 11.69
CA TRP A 228 -2.21 15.05 10.72
C TRP A 228 -3.54 14.32 10.93
N LEU A 229 -3.82 13.82 12.14
CA LEU A 229 -4.98 12.97 12.39
C LEU A 229 -6.31 13.72 12.26
N PHE A 230 -6.38 14.93 12.80
CA PHE A 230 -7.61 15.74 12.87
C PHE A 230 -7.54 16.97 11.95
N ALA A 231 -6.83 16.85 10.83
CA ALA A 231 -6.63 17.92 9.87
C ALA A 231 -7.94 18.38 9.17
N ASP A 232 -9.03 17.64 9.32
CA ASP A 232 -10.38 18.03 8.88
C ASP A 232 -10.92 19.26 9.65
N ARG A 233 -10.34 19.58 10.81
CA ARG A 233 -10.71 20.73 11.62
C ARG A 233 -9.75 21.89 11.41
N PRO A 234 -10.22 23.14 11.26
CA PRO A 234 -9.36 24.28 11.00
C PRO A 234 -8.50 24.67 12.22
N GLY A 235 -9.08 24.71 13.43
CA GLY A 235 -8.41 25.21 14.63
C GLY A 235 -7.79 24.11 15.50
N ILE A 236 -6.59 24.35 16.03
CA ILE A 236 -5.89 23.39 16.91
C ILE A 236 -6.69 23.07 18.19
N VAL A 237 -7.44 24.04 18.72
CA VAL A 237 -8.31 23.86 19.90
C VAL A 237 -9.43 22.85 19.65
N GLU A 238 -10.03 22.85 18.45
CA GLU A 238 -11.03 21.85 18.08
C GLU A 238 -10.42 20.45 17.96
N ARG A 239 -9.20 20.37 17.44
CA ARG A 239 -8.44 19.11 17.30
C ARG A 239 -8.07 18.54 18.67
N LEU A 240 -7.69 19.39 19.64
CA LEU A 240 -7.49 18.99 21.03
C LEU A 240 -8.76 18.36 21.64
N GLY A 241 -9.91 19.03 21.48
CA GLY A 241 -11.18 18.50 21.96
C GLY A 241 -11.52 17.13 21.37
N ARG A 242 -11.19 16.89 20.09
CA ARG A 242 -11.38 15.60 19.42
C ARG A 242 -10.42 14.52 19.92
N ALA A 243 -9.15 14.83 20.08
CA ALA A 243 -8.17 13.90 20.65
C ALA A 243 -8.61 13.46 22.06
N ALA A 244 -9.04 14.41 22.90
CA ALA A 244 -9.58 14.12 24.23
C ALA A 244 -10.83 13.23 24.19
N ALA A 245 -11.76 13.51 23.27
CA ALA A 245 -12.98 12.73 23.11
C ALA A 245 -12.72 11.27 22.70
N ARG A 246 -11.55 10.96 22.13
CA ARG A 246 -11.12 9.61 21.77
C ARG A 246 -10.22 8.95 22.82
N GLY A 247 -10.05 9.59 23.97
CA GLY A 247 -9.32 9.03 25.11
C GLY A 247 -7.80 9.21 25.04
N PHE A 248 -7.27 10.05 24.14
CA PHE A 248 -5.85 10.40 24.19
C PHE A 248 -5.52 11.18 25.46
N ARG A 249 -4.34 10.92 26.01
CA ARG A 249 -3.75 11.70 27.11
C ARG A 249 -2.63 12.62 26.62
N TYR A 250 -1.94 12.20 25.56
CA TYR A 250 -0.83 12.94 24.98
C TYR A 250 -1.18 13.39 23.57
N VAL A 251 -0.66 14.56 23.19
CA VAL A 251 -0.82 15.15 21.86
C VAL A 251 0.50 15.71 21.38
N GLU A 252 0.64 15.88 20.08
CA GLU A 252 1.74 16.59 19.46
C GLU A 252 1.22 17.43 18.30
N ALA A 253 1.93 18.48 17.94
CA ALA A 253 1.57 19.33 16.82
C ALA A 253 2.79 19.95 16.17
N MET A 254 2.66 20.28 14.90
CA MET A 254 3.69 21.02 14.16
C MET A 254 3.87 22.44 14.71
N ASP A 255 2.80 23.13 15.10
CA ASP A 255 2.82 24.50 15.62
C ASP A 255 1.63 24.77 16.55
N ALA A 256 1.57 25.99 17.12
CA ALA A 256 0.50 26.43 18.02
C ALA A 256 -0.80 26.87 17.30
N GLY A 257 -0.90 26.77 15.97
CA GLY A 257 -2.09 27.11 15.20
C GLY A 257 -2.54 28.58 15.30
N GLY A 258 -1.64 29.50 15.63
CA GLY A 258 -1.93 30.92 15.85
C GLY A 258 -2.46 31.26 17.25
N GLU A 259 -2.62 30.26 18.13
CA GLU A 259 -2.99 30.47 19.52
C GLU A 259 -1.82 31.02 20.35
N THR A 260 -2.13 31.79 21.38
CA THR A 260 -1.13 32.18 22.38
C THR A 260 -0.80 30.99 23.29
N PRO A 261 0.42 30.92 23.88
CA PRO A 261 0.78 29.85 24.81
C PRO A 261 -0.23 29.65 25.94
N ALA A 262 -0.76 30.74 26.51
CA ALA A 262 -1.78 30.69 27.55
C ALA A 262 -3.12 30.14 27.05
N SER A 263 -3.60 30.60 25.88
CA SER A 263 -4.86 30.10 25.29
C SER A 263 -4.80 28.59 25.01
N LEU A 264 -3.66 28.13 24.47
CA LEU A 264 -3.46 26.72 24.16
C LEU A 264 -3.36 25.86 25.43
N ALA A 265 -2.66 26.33 26.45
CA ALA A 265 -2.60 25.67 27.76
C ALA A 265 -4.00 25.57 28.40
N ASP A 266 -4.81 26.62 28.31
CA ASP A 266 -6.19 26.64 28.80
C ASP A 266 -7.07 25.65 28.04
N ALA A 267 -6.91 25.57 26.72
CA ALA A 267 -7.58 24.59 25.88
C ALA A 267 -7.23 23.15 26.29
N CYS A 268 -5.96 22.85 26.54
CA CYS A 268 -5.54 21.54 27.05
C CYS A 268 -6.20 21.19 28.39
N ARG A 269 -6.26 22.16 29.33
CA ARG A 269 -6.93 21.95 30.62
C ARG A 269 -8.43 21.67 30.47
N ARG A 270 -9.11 22.40 29.57
CA ARG A 270 -10.53 22.15 29.26
C ARG A 270 -10.78 20.83 28.55
N ALA A 271 -9.83 20.37 27.73
CA ALA A 271 -9.88 19.10 27.01
C ALA A 271 -9.48 17.90 27.90
N GLY A 272 -9.79 17.94 29.20
CA GLY A 272 -9.48 16.83 30.12
C GLY A 272 -8.01 16.74 30.56
N GLY A 273 -7.22 17.81 30.39
CA GLY A 273 -5.83 17.85 30.83
C GLY A 273 -4.85 17.16 29.88
N LEU A 274 -5.07 17.29 28.57
CA LEU A 274 -4.13 16.78 27.55
C LEU A 274 -2.72 17.34 27.77
N GLN A 275 -1.71 16.49 27.59
CA GLN A 275 -0.30 16.86 27.71
C GLN A 275 0.36 16.88 26.33
N PHE A 276 1.07 17.95 26.02
CA PHE A 276 1.90 17.97 24.81
C PHE A 276 3.12 17.08 25.03
N ALA A 277 3.35 16.13 24.13
CA ALA A 277 4.52 15.28 24.09
C ALA A 277 5.64 15.90 23.25
N LEU A 278 5.29 16.58 22.15
CA LEU A 278 6.21 17.23 21.24
C LEU A 278 5.55 18.42 20.53
N ILE A 279 6.34 19.46 20.28
CA ILE A 279 6.02 20.57 19.38
C ILE A 279 7.28 21.01 18.64
N ASN A 280 7.14 21.64 17.47
CA ASN A 280 8.30 22.17 16.75
C ASN A 280 8.63 23.60 17.21
N ALA A 281 9.91 23.98 17.12
CA ALA A 281 10.35 25.34 17.36
C ALA A 281 9.85 26.27 16.24
N PRO A 282 9.15 27.38 16.57
CA PRO A 282 8.85 28.41 15.59
C PRO A 282 10.13 29.05 15.06
N PRO A 283 10.14 29.56 13.82
CA PRO A 283 9.09 29.38 12.82
C PRO A 283 9.15 27.98 12.17
N CYS A 284 8.03 27.26 12.22
CA CYS A 284 7.95 25.87 11.74
C CYS A 284 7.65 25.79 10.23
N ARG A 285 6.76 26.65 9.73
CA ARG A 285 6.42 26.77 8.31
C ARG A 285 6.31 28.24 7.94
N LEU A 286 7.11 28.66 6.97
CA LEU A 286 7.13 30.05 6.52
C LEU A 286 6.47 30.23 5.15
N PRO A 287 5.96 31.43 4.84
CA PRO A 287 5.46 31.76 3.51
C PRO A 287 6.49 31.57 2.39
N SER A 288 7.79 31.65 2.72
CA SER A 288 8.90 31.35 1.80
C SER A 288 8.98 29.87 1.38
N GLY A 289 8.25 28.98 2.06
CA GLY A 289 8.33 27.53 1.87
C GLY A 289 9.40 26.83 2.71
N ASP A 290 10.10 27.60 3.56
CA ASP A 290 11.06 27.08 4.54
C ASP A 290 10.35 26.33 5.67
N LEU A 291 11.01 25.28 6.15
CA LEU A 291 10.55 24.39 7.21
C LEU A 291 11.61 24.34 8.31
N GLY A 292 11.64 25.39 9.15
CA GLY A 292 12.75 25.68 10.05
C GLY A 292 13.83 26.56 9.43
N LEU A 293 14.73 27.06 10.26
CA LEU A 293 15.75 28.06 9.89
C LEU A 293 17.16 27.73 10.39
N THR A 294 17.36 26.65 11.14
CA THR A 294 18.61 26.44 11.89
C THR A 294 19.83 26.31 10.99
N ALA A 295 19.69 25.74 9.79
CA ALA A 295 20.75 25.61 8.80
C ALA A 295 20.84 26.80 7.81
N LEU A 296 20.22 27.94 8.13
CA LEU A 296 20.23 29.16 7.31
C LEU A 296 21.01 30.27 8.04
N PRO A 297 22.33 30.43 7.78
CA PRO A 297 23.17 31.40 8.49
C PRO A 297 22.63 32.83 8.42
N ASP A 298 22.12 33.23 7.26
CA ASP A 298 21.62 34.59 7.00
C ASP A 298 20.33 34.92 7.78
N ARG A 299 19.67 33.91 8.37
CA ARG A 299 18.42 34.06 9.13
C ARG A 299 18.58 33.75 10.61
N ARG A 300 19.80 33.88 11.14
CA ARG A 300 20.13 33.52 12.52
C ARG A 300 19.33 34.29 13.57
N GLU A 301 19.07 35.57 13.36
CA GLU A 301 18.32 36.40 14.31
C GLU A 301 16.85 35.95 14.42
N GLU A 302 16.23 35.61 13.29
CA GLU A 302 14.86 35.12 13.25
C GLU A 302 14.75 33.74 13.90
N PHE A 303 15.73 32.87 13.70
CA PHE A 303 15.84 31.60 14.43
C PHE A 303 15.89 31.82 15.95
N ARG A 304 16.68 32.77 16.45
CA ARG A 304 16.77 33.10 17.89
C ARG A 304 15.46 33.62 18.45
N ALA A 305 14.78 34.51 17.74
CA ALA A 305 13.45 34.99 18.13
C ALA A 305 12.45 33.81 18.23
N GLY A 306 12.56 32.85 17.31
CA GLY A 306 11.84 31.59 17.32
C GLY A 306 12.09 30.73 18.57
N LEU A 307 13.35 30.58 19.00
CA LEU A 307 13.71 29.86 20.23
C LEU A 307 13.12 30.52 21.48
N SER A 308 13.10 31.86 21.54
CA SER A 308 12.46 32.59 22.63
C SER A 308 10.95 32.28 22.70
N ALA A 309 10.26 32.33 21.56
CA ALA A 309 8.83 32.00 21.49
C ALA A 309 8.56 30.52 21.83
N ALA A 310 9.45 29.60 21.42
CA ALA A 310 9.38 28.20 21.80
C ALA A 310 9.54 27.99 23.33
N ALA A 311 10.40 28.77 23.99
CA ALA A 311 10.58 28.68 25.45
C ALA A 311 9.30 29.04 26.22
N ASP A 312 8.61 30.11 25.80
CA ASP A 312 7.31 30.50 26.37
C ASP A 312 6.26 29.42 26.14
N LEU A 313 6.23 28.84 24.93
CA LEU A 313 5.30 27.80 24.55
C LEU A 313 5.52 26.49 25.33
N CYS A 314 6.75 26.00 25.39
CA CYS A 314 7.09 24.80 26.14
C CYS A 314 6.81 24.97 27.63
N SER A 315 7.10 26.14 28.20
CA SER A 315 6.80 26.44 29.61
C SER A 315 5.29 26.43 29.89
N ALA A 316 4.50 27.10 29.04
CA ALA A 316 3.04 27.15 29.20
C ALA A 316 2.37 25.78 29.04
N LEU A 317 2.84 24.96 28.11
CA LEU A 317 2.29 23.63 27.82
C LEU A 317 2.89 22.52 28.69
N SER A 318 3.97 22.81 29.45
CA SER A 318 4.80 21.80 30.09
C SER A 318 5.25 20.70 29.10
N CYS A 319 5.59 21.10 27.87
CA CYS A 319 5.97 20.19 26.79
C CYS A 319 7.42 19.71 27.03
N PRO A 320 7.68 18.40 27.17
CA PRO A 320 9.00 17.88 27.53
C PRO A 320 9.96 17.83 26.34
N THR A 321 9.46 17.93 25.11
CA THR A 321 10.26 17.74 23.89
C THR A 321 9.99 18.85 22.88
N LEU A 322 11.07 19.38 22.29
CA LEU A 322 11.02 20.39 21.23
C LEU A 322 11.79 19.91 20.01
N HIS A 323 11.14 19.85 18.85
CA HIS A 323 11.82 19.57 17.59
C HIS A 323 12.38 20.86 16.96
N VAL A 324 13.69 20.89 16.75
CA VAL A 324 14.39 22.01 16.11
C VAL A 324 14.62 21.69 14.62
N MET A 325 13.75 22.23 13.78
CA MET A 325 13.75 21.94 12.33
C MET A 325 14.93 22.59 11.61
N SER A 326 15.53 21.87 10.66
CA SER A 326 16.78 22.31 10.03
C SER A 326 16.60 23.42 9.00
N GLY A 327 15.47 23.48 8.31
CA GLY A 327 15.28 24.35 7.14
C GLY A 327 15.71 23.71 5.83
N ARG A 328 15.53 24.46 4.73
CA ARG A 328 15.76 23.99 3.36
C ARG A 328 16.93 24.74 2.74
N THR A 329 17.95 24.01 2.29
CA THR A 329 19.10 24.58 1.57
C THR A 329 19.79 23.53 0.72
N THR A 330 20.18 23.94 -0.49
CA THR A 330 21.00 23.13 -1.40
C THR A 330 22.49 23.25 -1.09
N VAL A 331 22.89 24.25 -0.30
CA VAL A 331 24.30 24.53 0.01
C VAL A 331 24.80 23.56 1.09
N ARG A 332 25.81 22.75 0.74
CA ARG A 332 26.44 21.76 1.62
C ARG A 332 27.88 22.16 1.92
N SER A 333 28.06 23.26 2.64
CA SER A 333 29.38 23.79 3.00
C SER A 333 29.70 23.59 4.50
N PRO A 334 30.98 23.57 4.89
CA PRO A 334 31.38 23.52 6.30
C PRO A 334 30.79 24.66 7.13
N GLU A 335 30.62 25.85 6.54
CA GLU A 335 30.04 27.04 7.20
C GLU A 335 28.56 26.81 7.53
N VAL A 336 27.79 26.24 6.61
CA VAL A 336 26.37 25.89 6.85
C VAL A 336 26.27 24.82 7.93
N ARG A 337 27.14 23.81 7.92
CA ARG A 337 27.18 22.78 8.98
C ARG A 337 27.50 23.41 10.34
N ALA A 338 28.51 24.28 10.40
CA ALA A 338 28.88 24.97 11.64
C ALA A 338 27.71 25.80 12.17
N ALA A 339 27.05 26.58 11.31
CA ALA A 339 25.88 27.38 11.69
C ALA A 339 24.72 26.52 12.22
N TYR A 340 24.46 25.37 11.59
CA TYR A 340 23.43 24.42 12.04
C TYR A 340 23.77 23.85 13.41
N VAL A 341 24.98 23.32 13.59
CA VAL A 341 25.45 22.74 14.86
C VAL A 341 25.45 23.79 15.98
N ASP A 342 25.92 25.01 15.72
CA ASP A 342 25.90 26.10 16.69
C ASP A 342 24.47 26.56 17.01
N GLY A 343 23.53 26.43 16.06
CA GLY A 343 22.10 26.66 16.28
C GLY A 343 21.50 25.65 17.25
N LEU A 344 21.84 24.39 17.07
CA LEU A 344 21.40 23.30 17.94
C LEU A 344 22.01 23.41 19.34
N ARG A 345 23.28 23.79 19.46
CA ARG A 345 23.92 24.06 20.77
C ARG A 345 23.21 25.18 21.52
N GLU A 346 22.90 26.28 20.83
CA GLU A 346 22.16 27.39 21.41
C GLU A 346 20.76 26.96 21.89
N ALA A 347 20.04 26.18 21.07
CA ALA A 347 18.75 25.61 21.49
C ALA A 347 18.89 24.73 22.74
N VAL A 348 19.81 23.77 22.76
CA VAL A 348 20.01 22.90 23.93
C VAL A 348 20.35 23.70 25.19
N GLN A 349 21.19 24.74 25.08
CA GLN A 349 21.53 25.62 26.21
C GLN A 349 20.31 26.36 26.78
N ILE A 350 19.39 26.81 25.92
CA ILE A 350 18.16 27.51 26.34
C ILE A 350 17.17 26.55 26.99
N PHE A 351 17.02 25.35 26.46
CA PHE A 351 15.96 24.42 26.84
C PHE A 351 16.34 23.44 27.95
N ALA A 352 17.63 23.15 28.16
CA ALA A 352 18.08 22.26 29.22
C ALA A 352 17.67 22.73 30.64
N PRO A 353 17.77 24.03 31.02
CA PRO A 353 17.29 24.52 32.31
C PRO A 353 15.77 24.39 32.50
N LEU A 354 15.01 24.35 31.40
CA LEU A 354 13.55 24.16 31.41
C LEU A 354 13.16 22.67 31.51
N GLY A 355 14.15 21.75 31.49
CA GLY A 355 13.91 20.31 31.44
C GLY A 355 13.36 19.83 30.09
N VAL A 356 13.50 20.63 29.03
CA VAL A 356 12.99 20.33 27.69
C VAL A 356 14.11 19.69 26.86
N THR A 357 13.82 18.55 26.25
CA THR A 357 14.73 17.84 25.36
C THR A 357 14.59 18.35 23.93
N CYS A 358 15.68 18.85 23.36
CA CYS A 358 15.71 19.20 21.94
C CYS A 358 15.94 17.94 21.09
N VAL A 359 15.16 17.80 20.02
CA VAL A 359 15.29 16.71 19.04
C VAL A 359 15.51 17.24 17.62
N ILE A 360 16.19 16.44 16.78
CA ILE A 360 16.33 16.66 15.34
C ILE A 360 15.80 15.47 14.54
N GLU A 361 15.27 15.74 13.34
CA GLU A 361 14.60 14.75 12.50
C GLU A 361 15.17 14.70 11.08
N PRO A 362 15.68 13.54 10.63
CA PRO A 362 15.95 13.30 9.21
C PRO A 362 14.64 13.16 8.42
N ILE A 363 14.46 13.97 7.36
CA ILE A 363 13.23 13.95 6.55
C ILE A 363 13.50 13.53 5.10
N SER A 364 12.66 12.64 4.57
CA SER A 364 12.81 11.98 3.26
C SER A 364 12.03 12.61 2.10
N ASN A 365 10.90 13.25 2.37
CA ASN A 365 9.89 13.61 1.36
C ASN A 365 9.82 15.13 1.08
N ILE A 366 10.78 15.90 1.60
CA ILE A 366 10.89 17.34 1.37
C ILE A 366 12.17 17.61 0.57
N ALA A 367 12.00 18.13 -0.63
CA ALA A 367 13.14 18.53 -1.47
C ALA A 367 14.00 19.58 -0.76
N ASP A 368 15.32 19.41 -0.85
CA ASP A 368 16.32 20.33 -0.29
C ASP A 368 16.26 20.51 1.24
N TYR A 369 15.55 19.65 1.98
CA TYR A 369 15.60 19.66 3.44
C TYR A 369 17.03 19.32 3.90
N TYR A 370 17.56 20.12 4.84
CA TYR A 370 18.96 20.03 5.19
C TYR A 370 19.29 18.69 5.86
N LEU A 371 18.60 18.30 6.92
CA LEU A 371 18.86 17.02 7.57
C LEU A 371 18.05 15.88 6.91
N ASN A 372 18.68 15.09 6.05
CA ASN A 372 18.04 14.00 5.30
C ASN A 372 18.79 12.66 5.41
N SER A 373 19.59 12.49 6.46
CA SER A 373 20.39 11.29 6.72
C SER A 373 20.46 10.99 8.21
N TYR A 374 20.13 9.76 8.60
CA TYR A 374 20.25 9.30 9.98
C TYR A 374 21.70 9.22 10.43
N THR A 375 22.62 8.81 9.55
CA THR A 375 24.07 8.81 9.82
C THR A 375 24.58 10.22 10.17
N ASP A 376 24.14 11.23 9.43
CA ASP A 376 24.53 12.62 9.72
C ASP A 376 23.89 13.13 11.02
N ALA A 377 22.62 12.78 11.27
CA ALA A 377 21.95 13.11 12.53
C ALA A 377 22.69 12.53 13.76
N VAL A 378 23.13 11.27 13.68
CA VAL A 378 23.93 10.65 14.76
C VAL A 378 25.25 11.38 14.96
N ALA A 379 25.95 11.77 13.90
CA ALA A 379 27.18 12.55 14.02
C ALA A 379 26.92 13.90 14.72
N ILE A 380 25.85 14.59 14.37
CA ILE A 380 25.47 15.87 14.97
C ILE A 380 25.06 15.71 16.44
N ILE A 381 24.33 14.64 16.79
CA ILE A 381 23.98 14.33 18.18
C ILE A 381 25.24 14.11 19.03
N ASN A 382 26.26 13.44 18.49
CA ASN A 382 27.53 13.26 19.18
C ASN A 382 28.28 14.60 19.36
N ASP A 383 28.16 15.53 18.41
CA ASP A 383 28.79 16.87 18.45
C ASP A 383 28.05 17.88 19.37
N VAL A 384 26.80 17.58 19.75
CA VAL A 384 25.92 18.45 20.54
C VAL A 384 25.34 17.69 21.74
N PRO A 385 26.06 17.66 22.88
CA PRO A 385 25.59 16.98 24.08
C PRO A 385 24.23 17.50 24.55
N GLY A 386 23.31 16.60 24.87
CA GLY A 386 21.94 16.93 25.28
C GLY A 386 20.92 16.95 24.14
N LEU A 387 21.38 16.88 22.88
CA LEU A 387 20.51 16.68 21.73
C LEU A 387 20.08 15.21 21.61
N ARG A 388 18.87 14.96 21.12
CA ARG A 388 18.32 13.63 20.89
C ARG A 388 17.76 13.49 19.47
N LEU A 389 17.45 12.27 19.08
CA LEU A 389 16.85 11.96 17.78
C LEU A 389 15.32 12.00 17.87
N LEU A 390 14.65 12.66 16.93
CA LEU A 390 13.25 12.39 16.61
C LEU A 390 13.25 11.25 15.60
N LEU A 391 12.90 10.06 16.07
CA LEU A 391 12.95 8.83 15.28
C LEU A 391 11.59 8.60 14.62
N ASP A 392 11.40 9.19 13.43
CA ASP A 392 10.24 8.88 12.58
C ASP A 392 10.53 7.64 11.72
N LEU A 393 9.80 6.56 12.00
CA LEU A 393 9.95 5.29 11.31
C LEU A 393 9.51 5.32 9.85
N PHE A 394 8.62 6.24 9.47
CA PHE A 394 8.31 6.47 8.07
C PHE A 394 9.53 7.03 7.34
N HIS A 395 10.19 8.04 7.90
CA HIS A 395 11.38 8.61 7.29
C HIS A 395 12.56 7.64 7.30
N LEU A 396 12.72 6.85 8.36
CA LEU A 396 13.75 5.80 8.41
C LEU A 396 13.56 4.79 7.28
N GLN A 397 12.35 4.23 7.13
CA GLN A 397 12.03 3.30 6.06
C GLN A 397 12.23 3.91 4.67
N MET A 398 11.86 5.17 4.48
CA MET A 398 11.98 5.86 3.18
C MET A 398 13.43 6.20 2.81
N LEU A 399 14.30 6.49 3.79
CA LEU A 399 15.71 6.83 3.56
C LEU A 399 16.61 5.59 3.46
N GLU A 400 16.38 4.58 4.29
CA GLU A 400 17.25 3.39 4.39
C GLU A 400 16.67 2.15 3.71
N GLY A 401 15.39 2.16 3.35
CA GLY A 401 14.69 1.02 2.74
C GLY A 401 14.38 -0.13 3.70
N SER A 402 14.78 -0.04 4.96
CA SER A 402 14.50 -1.03 6.02
C SER A 402 14.48 -0.36 7.40
N LEU A 403 14.07 -1.12 8.43
CA LEU A 403 14.13 -0.71 9.84
C LEU A 403 15.19 -1.50 10.63
N ASP A 404 16.13 -2.16 9.97
CA ASP A 404 17.14 -3.02 10.61
C ASP A 404 18.05 -2.23 11.57
N SER A 405 18.20 -0.93 11.34
CA SER A 405 18.93 0.03 12.16
C SER A 405 18.16 0.54 13.39
N LEU A 406 16.88 0.19 13.53
CA LEU A 406 16.03 0.59 14.67
C LEU A 406 16.68 0.32 16.05
N PRO A 407 17.25 -0.86 16.35
CA PRO A 407 17.91 -1.11 17.64
C PRO A 407 19.07 -0.14 17.93
N ALA A 408 19.75 0.35 16.89
CA ALA A 408 20.88 1.26 17.04
C ALA A 408 20.43 2.70 17.28
N TYR A 409 19.31 3.12 16.68
CA TYR A 409 18.79 4.49 16.81
C TYR A 409 17.87 4.69 18.01
N LEU A 410 17.17 3.65 18.47
CA LEU A 410 16.22 3.75 19.56
C LEU A 410 16.83 4.28 20.89
N PRO A 411 18.05 3.91 21.30
CA PRO A 411 18.70 4.50 22.49
C PRO A 411 19.00 6.01 22.37
N LEU A 412 19.07 6.53 21.15
CA LEU A 412 19.29 7.95 20.86
C LEU A 412 17.97 8.74 20.78
N ALA A 413 16.83 8.05 20.70
CA ALA A 413 15.53 8.66 20.50
C ALA A 413 15.07 9.46 21.73
N GLY A 414 14.75 10.73 21.52
CA GLY A 414 14.01 11.56 22.47
C GLY A 414 12.50 11.44 22.27
N HIS A 415 12.07 11.19 21.03
CA HIS A 415 10.68 10.96 20.64
C HIS A 415 10.63 10.00 19.45
N VAL A 416 9.56 9.22 19.32
CA VAL A 416 9.36 8.29 18.20
C VAL A 416 8.08 8.67 17.46
N GLN A 417 8.09 8.63 16.14
CA GLN A 417 6.90 8.82 15.32
C GLN A 417 6.66 7.62 14.40
N ILE A 418 5.39 7.35 14.10
CA ILE A 418 4.98 6.22 13.28
C ILE A 418 3.97 6.63 12.20
N ALA A 419 4.22 6.12 10.99
CA ALA A 419 3.29 6.12 9.87
C ALA A 419 3.64 5.00 8.88
N GLN A 420 2.65 4.45 8.18
CA GLN A 420 2.90 3.38 7.22
C GLN A 420 3.62 3.89 5.98
N ALA A 421 4.69 3.22 5.56
CA ALA A 421 5.41 3.50 4.32
C ALA A 421 4.88 2.63 3.17
N PRO A 422 4.82 3.14 1.93
CA PRO A 422 5.20 4.48 1.48
C PRO A 422 4.06 5.53 1.57
N GLY A 423 2.85 5.14 1.98
CA GLY A 423 1.65 5.98 1.88
C GLY A 423 1.50 7.09 2.94
N ARG A 424 2.30 7.07 4.01
CA ARG A 424 2.16 7.87 5.25
C ARG A 424 0.74 7.80 5.84
N GLN A 425 0.18 6.58 5.84
CA GLN A 425 -1.17 6.24 6.33
C GLN A 425 -1.10 5.55 7.69
N GLU A 426 -2.26 5.18 8.26
CA GLU A 426 -2.33 4.44 9.51
C GLU A 426 -1.46 3.15 9.49
N PRO A 427 -0.86 2.74 10.61
CA PRO A 427 -0.05 1.52 10.71
C PRO A 427 -0.69 0.25 10.14
N GLY A 428 -2.03 0.14 10.17
CA GLY A 428 -2.78 -0.99 9.62
C GLY A 428 -3.02 -0.96 8.11
N ALA A 429 -2.68 0.14 7.43
CA ALA A 429 -2.80 0.26 5.98
C ALA A 429 -1.80 -0.67 5.26
N PRO A 430 -2.05 -1.03 3.98
CA PRO A 430 -1.07 -1.77 3.18
C PRO A 430 0.25 -1.00 3.06
N GLY A 431 1.37 -1.65 3.40
CA GLY A 431 2.68 -1.03 3.30
C GLY A 431 3.82 -1.96 3.69
N ASP A 432 5.00 -1.38 3.84
CA ASP A 432 6.27 -2.10 3.98
C ASP A 432 6.63 -2.39 5.45
N ILE A 433 6.05 -1.66 6.41
CA ILE A 433 6.40 -1.74 7.83
C ILE A 433 5.45 -2.70 8.58
N ASP A 434 6.04 -3.70 9.25
CA ASP A 434 5.34 -4.57 10.20
C ASP A 434 5.29 -3.92 11.59
N TYR A 435 4.25 -3.11 11.82
CA TYR A 435 4.08 -2.39 13.08
C TYR A 435 3.85 -3.27 14.30
N GLY A 436 3.39 -4.51 14.12
CA GLY A 436 3.26 -5.45 15.23
C GLY A 436 4.62 -5.88 15.78
N ALA A 437 5.59 -6.13 14.89
CA ALA A 437 6.97 -6.42 15.28
C ALA A 437 7.68 -5.17 15.84
N VAL A 438 7.52 -4.03 15.17
CA VAL A 438 8.17 -2.76 15.54
C VAL A 438 7.71 -2.26 16.92
N LEU A 439 6.40 -2.23 17.19
CA LEU A 439 5.89 -1.78 18.50
C LEU A 439 6.33 -2.72 19.63
N ARG A 440 6.41 -4.03 19.36
CA ARG A 440 6.97 -5.00 20.31
C ARG A 440 8.43 -4.71 20.61
N GLN A 441 9.24 -4.50 19.57
CA GLN A 441 10.65 -4.19 19.71
C GLN A 441 10.89 -2.88 20.50
N ILE A 442 10.08 -1.84 20.24
CA ILE A 442 10.13 -0.59 21.03
C ILE A 442 9.79 -0.84 22.50
N GLY A 443 8.76 -1.64 22.77
CA GLY A 443 8.37 -2.02 24.13
C GLY A 443 9.41 -2.87 24.85
N GLU A 444 9.99 -3.87 24.19
CA GLU A 444 11.03 -4.77 24.72
C GLU A 444 12.35 -4.02 25.00
N ALA A 445 12.67 -3.03 24.18
CA ALA A 445 13.80 -2.14 24.42
C ALA A 445 13.60 -1.17 25.60
N GLY A 446 12.39 -1.12 26.18
CA GLY A 446 12.09 -0.30 27.35
C GLY A 446 11.96 1.20 27.05
N TYR A 447 11.61 1.56 25.81
CA TYR A 447 11.37 2.96 25.46
C TYR A 447 10.21 3.54 26.27
N SER A 448 10.46 4.64 26.98
CA SER A 448 9.53 5.23 27.95
C SER A 448 8.92 6.58 27.50
N GLY A 449 9.38 7.10 26.36
CA GLY A 449 8.83 8.31 25.74
C GLY A 449 7.49 8.06 25.07
N CYS A 450 6.98 9.10 24.39
CA CYS A 450 5.74 8.98 23.63
C CYS A 450 6.01 8.51 22.19
N VAL A 451 5.05 7.78 21.64
CA VAL A 451 5.02 7.38 20.23
C VAL A 451 3.94 8.21 19.53
N GLY A 452 4.39 9.11 18.66
CA GLY A 452 3.58 10.02 17.88
C GLY A 452 2.91 9.37 16.68
N LEU A 453 1.60 9.56 16.56
CA LEU A 453 0.78 9.05 15.47
C LEU A 453 0.74 10.06 14.32
N GLU A 454 1.83 10.16 13.56
CA GLU A 454 2.01 11.17 12.51
C GLU A 454 1.68 10.65 11.09
N TYR A 455 0.42 10.27 10.88
CA TYR A 455 -0.05 9.78 9.58
C TYR A 455 -1.36 10.42 9.17
N ARG A 456 -1.68 10.30 7.86
CA ARG A 456 -2.96 10.71 7.30
C ARG A 456 -3.92 9.51 7.25
N PRO A 457 -5.01 9.51 8.04
CA PRO A 457 -6.01 8.45 8.01
C PRO A 457 -6.64 8.25 6.62
N SER A 458 -6.71 7.02 6.13
CA SER A 458 -7.26 6.71 4.79
C SER A 458 -8.77 6.95 4.70
N ASP A 459 -9.52 6.47 5.70
CA ASP A 459 -11.00 6.53 5.74
C ASP A 459 -11.52 7.59 6.73
N GLY A 460 -10.68 8.59 7.04
CA GLY A 460 -10.96 9.66 8.00
C GLY A 460 -10.47 9.37 9.42
N ALA A 461 -10.38 10.42 10.24
CA ALA A 461 -9.72 10.40 11.54
C ALA A 461 -10.23 9.29 12.47
N GLU A 462 -11.55 9.10 12.51
CA GLU A 462 -12.20 8.17 13.44
C GLU A 462 -11.86 6.70 13.13
N ALA A 463 -11.95 6.30 11.86
CA ALA A 463 -11.63 4.95 11.43
C ALA A 463 -10.11 4.67 11.46
N GLY A 464 -9.29 5.70 11.20
CA GLY A 464 -7.83 5.56 11.15
C GLY A 464 -7.17 5.26 12.50
N ILE A 465 -7.89 5.41 13.62
CA ILE A 465 -7.40 5.12 14.97
C ILE A 465 -8.05 3.90 15.61
N ASP A 466 -8.99 3.21 14.94
CA ASP A 466 -9.70 2.06 15.51
C ASP A 466 -8.76 0.89 15.81
N TRP A 467 -7.65 0.76 15.08
CA TRP A 467 -6.61 -0.22 15.36
C TRP A 467 -6.02 -0.07 16.78
N LEU A 468 -6.04 1.13 17.36
CA LEU A 468 -5.61 1.36 18.75
C LEU A 468 -6.54 0.70 19.75
N ILE A 469 -7.84 0.66 19.44
CA ILE A 469 -8.84 -0.02 20.27
C ILE A 469 -8.66 -1.53 20.14
N GLU A 470 -8.46 -2.03 18.91
CA GLU A 470 -8.20 -3.46 18.66
C GLU A 470 -6.94 -3.96 19.37
N MET A 471 -5.93 -3.10 19.51
CA MET A 471 -4.68 -3.40 20.23
C MET A 471 -4.74 -3.12 21.74
N GLY A 472 -5.85 -2.58 22.25
CA GLY A 472 -6.04 -2.28 23.67
C GLY A 472 -5.29 -1.03 24.18
N TYR A 473 -4.80 -0.17 23.29
CA TYR A 473 -4.20 1.12 23.65
C TYR A 473 -5.25 2.18 24.00
N LEU A 474 -6.42 2.11 23.36
CA LEU A 474 -7.59 2.96 23.65
C LEU A 474 -8.79 2.10 24.07
N GLN A 475 -9.68 2.68 24.86
CA GLN A 475 -10.94 2.01 25.24
C GLN A 475 -11.97 2.19 24.11
N PRO A 476 -12.83 1.17 23.85
CA PRO A 476 -13.98 1.34 22.98
C PRO A 476 -14.98 2.31 23.60
N HIS A 477 -15.46 3.29 22.82
CA HIS A 477 -16.44 4.28 23.22
C HIS A 477 -17.88 3.87 22.87
#